data_AF-A0AAN7XSY3-F1
#
_entry.id   AF-A0AAN7XSY3-F1
#
_cell.length_a   1.000
_cell.length_b   1.000
_cell.length_c   1.000
_cell.angle_alpha   90.00
_cell.angle_beta   90.00
_cell.angle_gamma   90.00
#
_symmetry.space_group_name_H-M   'P 1'
#
loop_
_entity.id
_entity.type
_entity.pdbx_description
1 polymer ?
#
loop_
_entity_poly.entity_id
_entity_poly.type
_entity_poly.pdbx_seq_one_letter_code
_entity_poly.pdbx_strand_id
1 'polypeptide(L)'
;MLFLRTAALSCRGLTALRCMPAGFTASRTTASYVQGQSPEPRIREYFYYIDHQGQLFLDDTKVKNFVTCFKDVKFLVFFFSRLRSNQSGRYDGDFPFLSLCGRERNFVRCDDRPVVFTHLLQSAAGAPGVPGDQELLSYCGGADKLSAPFRPEALYMQPVSGRLYHPCSELAGGVGLVRSALAIELSPYFVYLSDHCQSGQPTHFLWGGQKHTLTNELAGCFPTAEKGSREQDELG
;
A
#
# COMPACT_ATOMS: atom_id res chain seq x y z
N MET A 1 4.22 -33.87 50.22
CA MET A 1 3.39 -33.17 49.21
C MET A 1 4.25 -32.11 48.53
N LEU A 2 4.96 -32.49 47.48
CA LEU A 2 5.89 -31.63 46.74
C LEU A 2 5.21 -31.29 45.40
N PHE A 3 4.73 -30.05 45.25
CA PHE A 3 4.12 -29.60 44.00
C PHE A 3 5.21 -29.03 43.07
N LEU A 4 5.57 -29.78 42.03
CA LEU A 4 6.32 -29.25 40.88
C LEU A 4 5.38 -28.36 40.06
N ARG A 5 5.79 -27.11 39.81
CA ARG A 5 5.20 -26.25 38.77
C ARG A 5 5.92 -26.49 37.45
N THR A 6 5.21 -27.05 36.47
CA THR A 6 5.65 -27.11 35.08
C THR A 6 5.32 -25.79 34.38
N ALA A 7 6.34 -25.15 33.80
CA ALA A 7 6.18 -24.00 32.94
C ALA A 7 5.85 -24.47 31.52
N ALA A 8 4.68 -24.06 30.99
CA ALA A 8 4.29 -24.32 29.61
C ALA A 8 4.99 -23.31 28.68
N LEU A 9 5.83 -23.81 27.77
CA LEU A 9 6.31 -23.05 26.62
C LEU A 9 5.15 -22.82 25.65
N SER A 10 4.75 -21.56 25.49
CA SER A 10 3.81 -21.13 24.45
C SER A 10 4.60 -20.85 23.17
N CYS A 11 4.54 -21.77 22.22
CA CYS A 11 4.94 -21.53 20.83
C CYS A 11 3.94 -20.54 20.21
N ARG A 12 4.38 -19.30 19.99
CA ARG A 12 3.63 -18.32 19.18
C ARG A 12 3.69 -18.76 17.72
N GLY A 13 2.58 -19.27 17.20
CA GLY A 13 2.41 -19.55 15.78
C GLY A 13 2.52 -18.26 14.97
N LEU A 14 3.41 -18.25 13.98
CA LEU A 14 3.47 -17.26 12.92
C LEU A 14 2.12 -17.23 12.21
N THR A 15 1.37 -16.14 12.39
CA THR A 15 0.10 -15.93 11.70
C THR A 15 0.42 -15.63 10.24
N ALA A 16 -0.05 -16.47 9.33
CA ALA A 16 0.12 -16.28 7.89
C ALA A 16 -0.45 -14.92 7.46
N LEU A 17 0.39 -14.09 6.84
CA LEU A 17 0.02 -12.82 6.22
C LEU A 17 -1.08 -13.08 5.17
N ARG A 18 -2.31 -12.68 5.45
CA ARG A 18 -3.41 -12.70 4.48
C ARG A 18 -3.29 -11.46 3.60
N CYS A 19 -2.31 -11.46 2.69
CA CYS A 19 -2.22 -10.46 1.66
C CYS A 19 -3.34 -10.67 0.62
N MET A 20 -4.12 -9.63 0.35
CA MET A 20 -5.12 -9.67 -0.72
C MET A 20 -4.40 -9.59 -2.07
N PRO A 21 -4.66 -10.51 -3.02
CA PRO A 21 -3.97 -10.49 -4.31
C PRO A 21 -4.34 -9.25 -5.12
N ALA A 22 -3.33 -8.50 -5.58
CA ALA A 22 -3.53 -7.41 -6.52
C ALA A 22 -3.72 -7.94 -7.95
N GLY A 23 -4.92 -8.43 -8.23
CA GLY A 23 -5.30 -8.92 -9.55
C GLY A 23 -6.81 -8.89 -9.71
N PHE A 24 -7.42 -7.70 -9.64
CA PHE A 24 -8.83 -7.55 -9.95
C PHE A 24 -8.99 -7.44 -11.47
N THR A 25 -9.32 -8.56 -12.13
CA THR A 25 -9.98 -8.54 -13.43
C THR A 25 -11.35 -7.88 -13.24
N ALA A 26 -11.43 -6.57 -13.48
CA ALA A 26 -12.66 -5.81 -13.36
C ALA A 26 -13.72 -6.36 -14.33
N SER A 27 -14.79 -6.92 -13.77
CA SER A 27 -16.04 -7.11 -14.51
C SER A 27 -16.51 -5.74 -14.99
N ARG A 28 -16.78 -5.60 -16.29
CA ARG A 28 -17.04 -4.31 -16.99
C ARG A 28 -18.44 -3.73 -16.73
N THR A 29 -18.93 -3.77 -15.50
CA THR A 29 -20.09 -2.98 -15.07
C THR A 29 -19.61 -1.98 -14.03
N THR A 30 -19.29 -0.76 -14.48
CA THR A 30 -18.99 0.36 -13.59
C THR A 30 -20.17 0.56 -12.63
N ALA A 31 -19.93 0.51 -11.32
CA ALA A 31 -20.95 0.83 -10.32
C ALA A 31 -21.70 2.13 -10.67
N SER A 32 -23.02 2.07 -10.65
CA SER A 32 -23.88 3.26 -10.72
C SER A 32 -23.97 3.89 -9.33
N TYR A 33 -23.55 5.15 -9.21
CA TYR A 33 -23.63 5.92 -7.97
C TYR A 33 -23.87 7.40 -8.25
N VAL A 34 -24.33 8.13 -7.23
CA VAL A 34 -24.42 9.60 -7.22
C VAL A 34 -23.60 10.13 -6.05
N GLN A 35 -22.73 11.12 -6.29
CA GLN A 35 -21.96 11.73 -5.22
C GLN A 35 -22.86 12.36 -4.14
N GLY A 36 -22.58 12.06 -2.88
CA GLY A 36 -23.32 12.60 -1.75
C GLY A 36 -24.71 11.99 -1.57
N GLN A 37 -24.99 10.84 -2.17
CA GLN A 37 -26.28 10.14 -2.02
C GLN A 37 -26.54 9.73 -0.56
N SER A 38 -27.81 9.63 -0.19
CA SER A 38 -28.25 9.24 1.16
C SER A 38 -29.22 8.07 1.12
N PRO A 39 -28.74 6.82 0.95
CA PRO A 39 -29.61 5.65 0.90
C PRO A 39 -30.26 5.33 2.24
N GLU A 40 -29.66 5.78 3.35
CA GLU A 40 -30.16 5.58 4.70
C GLU A 40 -30.32 6.94 5.42
N PRO A 41 -31.28 7.07 6.36
CA PRO A 41 -31.44 8.29 7.14
C PRO A 41 -30.15 8.69 7.84
N ARG A 42 -29.71 9.95 7.63
CA ARG A 42 -28.51 10.55 8.22
C ARG A 42 -27.18 9.95 7.77
N ILE A 43 -27.17 9.08 6.76
CA ILE A 43 -25.94 8.57 6.15
C ILE A 43 -25.74 9.24 4.79
N ARG A 44 -24.50 9.65 4.50
CA ARG A 44 -24.10 10.12 3.18
C ARG A 44 -23.04 9.20 2.61
N GLU A 45 -23.12 8.91 1.32
CA GLU A 45 -22.14 8.12 0.59
C GLU A 45 -21.41 9.02 -0.40
N TYR A 46 -20.08 8.97 -0.37
CA TYR A 46 -19.20 9.65 -1.30
C TYR A 46 -18.22 8.65 -1.90
N PHE A 47 -17.75 8.96 -3.11
CA PHE A 47 -16.91 8.06 -3.90
C PHE A 47 -15.62 8.76 -4.25
N TYR A 48 -14.50 8.12 -3.95
CA TYR A 48 -13.17 8.68 -4.09
C TYR A 48 -12.27 7.81 -4.97
N TYR A 49 -11.29 8.48 -5.56
CA TYR A 49 -10.23 7.87 -6.34
C TYR A 49 -8.87 8.29 -5.77
N ILE A 50 -7.96 7.34 -5.63
CA ILE A 50 -6.55 7.58 -5.27
C ILE A 50 -5.68 7.27 -6.49
N ASP A 51 -4.85 8.21 -6.91
CA ASP A 51 -3.90 7.99 -8.00
C ASP A 51 -2.57 7.39 -7.52
N HIS A 52 -1.70 7.00 -8.45
CA HIS A 52 -0.35 6.49 -8.14
C HIS A 52 0.60 7.56 -7.56
N GLN A 53 0.19 8.83 -7.47
CA GLN A 53 0.93 9.89 -6.79
C GLN A 53 0.53 10.02 -5.31
N GLY A 54 -0.49 9.28 -4.86
CA GLY A 54 -1.04 9.36 -3.51
C GLY A 54 -2.01 10.52 -3.33
N GLN A 55 -2.54 11.09 -4.41
CA GLN A 55 -3.49 12.18 -4.39
C GLN A 55 -4.91 11.63 -4.32
N LEU A 56 -5.74 12.28 -3.50
CA LEU A 56 -7.14 11.92 -3.30
C LEU A 56 -8.04 12.85 -4.12
N PHE A 57 -9.04 12.27 -4.80
CA PHE A 57 -10.01 12.97 -5.63
C PHE A 57 -11.42 12.45 -5.37
N LEU A 58 -12.45 13.26 -5.67
CA LEU A 58 -13.78 12.69 -5.92
C LEU A 58 -13.74 11.87 -7.21
N ASP A 59 -14.37 10.70 -7.19
CA ASP A 59 -14.26 9.73 -8.27
C ASP A 59 -14.79 10.24 -9.61
N ASP A 60 -15.88 11.01 -9.58
CA ASP A 60 -16.54 11.63 -10.74
C ASP A 60 -15.86 12.92 -11.23
N THR A 61 -14.76 13.35 -10.59
CA THR A 61 -13.97 14.49 -11.06
C THR A 61 -13.47 14.21 -12.47
N LYS A 62 -13.89 15.04 -13.46
CA LYS A 62 -13.53 14.88 -14.88
C LYS A 62 -12.03 14.99 -15.14
N VAL A 63 -11.38 15.97 -14.50
CA VAL A 63 -9.93 16.21 -14.64
C VAL A 63 -9.27 16.01 -13.29
N LYS A 64 -8.50 14.95 -13.13
CA LYS A 64 -7.76 14.63 -11.91
C LYS A 64 -6.32 15.12 -12.05
N ASN A 65 -6.00 16.22 -11.38
CA ASN A 65 -4.67 16.84 -11.40
C ASN A 65 -4.38 17.54 -10.07
N PHE A 66 -3.19 18.14 -9.95
CA PHE A 66 -2.80 18.82 -8.71
C PHE A 66 -3.77 19.96 -8.30
N VAL A 67 -4.56 20.57 -9.19
CA VAL A 67 -5.52 21.62 -8.81
C VAL A 67 -6.78 21.03 -8.20
N THR A 68 -7.21 19.84 -8.63
CA THR A 68 -8.48 19.22 -8.24
C THR A 68 -8.36 18.20 -7.10
N CYS A 69 -7.15 17.86 -6.65
CA CYS A 69 -6.95 16.96 -5.52
C CYS A 69 -7.24 17.64 -4.17
N PHE A 70 -7.62 16.83 -3.19
CA PHE A 70 -7.69 17.26 -1.80
C PHE A 70 -6.27 17.48 -1.24
N LYS A 71 -6.09 18.60 -0.52
CA LYS A 71 -4.79 19.02 0.04
C LYS A 71 -4.83 19.36 1.52
N ASP A 72 -6.01 19.46 2.12
CA ASP A 72 -6.13 19.78 3.53
C ASP A 72 -5.57 18.63 4.37
N VAL A 73 -4.45 18.89 5.05
CA VAL A 73 -3.71 17.86 5.79
C VAL A 73 -4.58 17.22 6.87
N LYS A 74 -5.42 18.00 7.57
CA LYS A 74 -6.27 17.46 8.64
C LYS A 74 -7.30 16.49 8.07
N PHE A 75 -7.91 16.84 6.94
CA PHE A 75 -8.83 15.96 6.22
C PHE A 75 -8.13 14.70 5.72
N LEU A 76 -6.97 14.82 5.08
CA LEU A 76 -6.21 13.67 4.57
C LEU A 76 -5.82 12.72 5.71
N VAL A 77 -5.29 13.26 6.82
CA VAL A 77 -4.99 12.47 8.02
C VAL A 77 -6.25 11.76 8.53
N PHE A 78 -7.36 12.48 8.65
CA PHE A 78 -8.62 11.90 9.13
C PHE A 78 -9.16 10.78 8.22
N PHE A 79 -9.06 10.98 6.90
CA PHE A 79 -9.52 10.06 5.87
C PHE A 79 -8.68 8.79 5.82
N PHE A 80 -7.36 8.92 5.66
CA PHE A 80 -6.44 7.79 5.48
C PHE A 80 -6.22 7.01 6.78
N SER A 81 -6.28 7.65 7.96
CA SER A 81 -6.16 6.93 9.23
C SER A 81 -7.34 5.97 9.50
N ARG A 82 -8.43 6.10 8.75
CA ARG A 82 -9.66 5.29 8.88
C ARG A 82 -9.91 4.40 7.67
N LEU A 83 -9.04 4.47 6.66
CA LEU A 83 -9.17 3.69 5.44
C LEU A 83 -8.98 2.20 5.75
N ARG A 84 -9.92 1.38 5.29
CA ARG A 84 -9.93 -0.07 5.48
C ARG A 84 -10.45 -0.77 4.24
N SER A 85 -10.24 -2.09 4.13
CA SER A 85 -10.94 -2.90 3.13
C SER A 85 -12.46 -2.75 3.25
N ASN A 86 -13.13 -2.61 2.10
CA ASN A 86 -14.58 -2.52 2.03
C ASN A 86 -15.20 -3.90 2.27
N GLN A 87 -15.85 -4.04 3.43
CA GLN A 87 -16.60 -5.24 3.82
C GLN A 87 -18.07 -4.89 4.10
N SER A 88 -18.55 -3.76 3.56
CA SER A 88 -19.90 -3.27 3.81
C SER A 88 -20.98 -4.00 3.01
N GLY A 89 -20.59 -4.81 2.01
CA GLY A 89 -21.49 -5.44 1.05
C GLY A 89 -22.09 -4.46 0.04
N ARG A 90 -21.59 -3.22 -0.01
CA ARG A 90 -21.96 -2.20 -1.00
C ARG A 90 -20.72 -1.79 -1.75
N TYR A 91 -20.81 -1.83 -3.09
CA TYR A 91 -19.76 -1.35 -4.00
C TYR A 91 -18.39 -2.02 -3.80
N ASP A 92 -18.28 -3.12 -3.08
CA ASP A 92 -17.01 -3.77 -2.73
C ASP A 92 -16.24 -4.30 -3.95
N GLY A 93 -16.94 -4.63 -5.04
CA GLY A 93 -16.31 -5.00 -6.32
C GLY A 93 -15.65 -3.84 -7.07
N ASP A 94 -16.22 -2.62 -7.00
CA ASP A 94 -15.72 -1.44 -7.73
C ASP A 94 -14.89 -0.50 -6.84
N PHE A 95 -15.19 -0.48 -5.54
CA PHE A 95 -14.60 0.34 -4.50
C PHE A 95 -14.13 -0.57 -3.36
N PRO A 96 -12.95 -1.19 -3.51
CA PRO A 96 -12.44 -2.20 -2.58
C PRO A 96 -12.04 -1.64 -1.21
N PHE A 97 -12.04 -0.31 -1.03
CA PHE A 97 -11.72 0.33 0.23
C PHE A 97 -12.83 1.27 0.70
N LEU A 98 -12.86 1.52 2.01
CA LEU A 98 -13.87 2.34 2.68
C LEU A 98 -13.22 3.14 3.80
N SER A 99 -13.51 4.43 3.87
CA SER A 99 -13.17 5.29 5.02
C SER A 99 -14.45 5.82 5.66
N LEU A 100 -14.66 5.50 6.94
CA LEU A 100 -15.82 5.93 7.71
C LEU A 100 -15.55 7.26 8.41
N CYS A 101 -16.29 8.29 8.06
CA CYS A 101 -16.09 9.67 8.52
C CYS A 101 -17.34 10.18 9.25
N GLY A 102 -17.56 9.70 10.48
CA GLY A 102 -18.76 10.03 11.25
C GLY A 102 -20.02 9.47 10.59
N ARG A 103 -20.81 10.34 9.96
CA ARG A 103 -22.04 9.99 9.22
C ARG A 103 -21.82 9.68 7.74
N GLU A 104 -20.57 9.75 7.30
CA GLU A 104 -20.21 9.59 5.89
C GLU A 104 -19.51 8.24 5.65
N ARG A 105 -19.95 7.53 4.62
CA ARG A 105 -19.31 6.34 4.06
C ARG A 105 -18.58 6.77 2.80
N ASN A 106 -17.24 6.75 2.85
CA ASN A 106 -16.42 7.16 1.72
C ASN A 106 -15.87 5.91 1.03
N PHE A 107 -16.49 5.51 -0.05
CA PHE A 107 -16.06 4.38 -0.88
C PHE A 107 -14.87 4.81 -1.73
N VAL A 108 -13.85 3.96 -1.82
CA VAL A 108 -12.57 4.33 -2.42
C VAL A 108 -12.09 3.23 -3.37
N ARG A 109 -11.71 3.66 -4.56
CA ARG A 109 -10.91 2.87 -5.50
C ARG A 109 -9.58 3.56 -5.76
N CYS A 110 -8.59 2.82 -6.23
CA CYS A 110 -7.25 3.34 -6.45
C CYS A 110 -6.69 2.86 -7.78
N ASP A 111 -5.70 3.60 -8.29
CA ASP A 111 -4.95 3.24 -9.49
C ASP A 111 -4.09 1.97 -9.30
N ASP A 112 -3.50 1.80 -8.11
CA ASP A 112 -2.68 0.64 -7.75
C ASP A 112 -2.92 0.23 -6.30
N ARG A 113 -2.41 1.01 -5.35
CA ARG A 113 -2.58 0.79 -3.90
C ARG A 113 -3.23 2.00 -3.23
N PRO A 114 -3.99 1.80 -2.15
CA PRO A 114 -4.63 2.88 -1.39
C PRO A 114 -3.63 3.69 -0.55
N VAL A 115 -2.47 3.11 -0.23
CA VAL A 115 -1.37 3.78 0.46
C VAL A 115 -0.26 4.02 -0.55
N VAL A 116 0.13 5.28 -0.70
CA VAL A 116 1.25 5.68 -1.56
C VAL A 116 2.26 6.48 -0.72
N PHE A 117 3.44 5.91 -0.51
CA PHE A 117 4.56 6.56 0.14
C PHE A 117 5.15 7.63 -0.78
N THR A 118 5.23 8.85 -0.26
CA THR A 118 5.55 10.05 -1.04
C THR A 118 6.90 10.66 -0.68
N HIS A 119 7.31 10.56 0.59
CA HIS A 119 8.53 11.17 1.10
C HIS A 119 9.16 10.27 2.16
N LEU A 120 10.49 10.26 2.23
CA LEU A 120 11.24 9.73 3.36
C LEU A 120 11.56 10.89 4.32
N LEU A 121 11.06 10.80 5.54
CA LEU A 121 11.30 11.74 6.62
C LEU A 121 12.47 11.24 7.46
N GLN A 122 13.47 12.09 7.64
CA GLN A 122 14.55 11.84 8.57
C GLN A 122 14.14 12.43 9.93
N SER A 123 14.20 11.60 10.98
CA SER A 123 14.12 12.13 12.34
C SER A 123 15.32 13.05 12.55
N ALA A 124 15.10 14.26 13.06
CA ALA A 124 16.20 15.17 13.34
C ALA A 124 17.11 14.53 14.39
N ALA A 125 18.33 14.18 13.99
CA ALA A 125 19.40 13.79 14.91
C ALA A 125 19.55 14.90 15.96
N GLY A 126 19.17 14.62 17.22
CA GLY A 126 19.39 15.56 18.32
C GLY A 126 18.31 15.68 19.40
N ALA A 127 17.18 14.97 19.32
CA ALA A 127 16.25 14.91 20.46
C ALA A 127 16.81 13.96 21.54
N PRO A 128 17.11 14.44 22.77
CA PRO A 128 17.67 13.58 23.81
C PRO A 128 16.62 12.55 24.25
N GLY A 129 16.95 11.26 24.14
CA GLY A 129 16.15 10.17 24.72
C GLY A 129 15.48 9.20 23.74
N VAL A 130 15.63 9.39 22.42
CA VAL A 130 15.16 8.41 21.41
C VAL A 130 16.34 7.59 20.91
N PRO A 131 16.38 6.27 21.15
CA PRO A 131 17.43 5.42 20.59
C PRO A 131 17.20 5.25 19.08
N GLY A 132 18.07 5.86 18.27
CA GLY A 132 18.17 5.68 16.82
C GLY A 132 17.45 6.74 15.99
N ASP A 133 18.12 7.20 14.93
CA ASP A 133 17.53 7.99 13.84
C ASP A 133 16.47 7.13 13.14
N GLN A 134 15.24 7.13 13.65
CA GLN A 134 14.17 6.36 13.04
C GLN A 134 13.63 7.13 11.82
N GLU A 135 14.00 6.67 10.64
CA GLU A 135 13.45 7.19 9.38
C GLU A 135 12.03 6.68 9.16
N LEU A 136 11.20 7.55 8.60
CA LEU A 136 9.77 7.32 8.44
C LEU A 136 9.35 7.58 7.00
N LEU A 137 8.58 6.68 6.40
CA LEU A 137 7.94 6.93 5.12
C LEU A 137 6.60 7.63 5.33
N SER A 138 6.49 8.88 4.86
CA SER A 138 5.23 9.61 4.83
C SER A 138 4.39 9.24 3.61
N TYR A 139 3.08 9.13 3.77
CA TYR A 139 2.15 8.75 2.70
C TYR A 139 0.97 9.70 2.56
N CYS A 140 0.41 9.72 1.34
CA CYS A 140 -0.85 10.38 0.96
C CYS A 140 -1.03 11.83 1.49
N GLY A 141 0.05 12.61 1.53
CA GLY A 141 0.02 14.03 1.91
C GLY A 141 -0.19 14.32 3.41
N GLY A 142 -0.11 13.32 4.30
CA GLY A 142 -0.32 13.50 5.74
C GLY A 142 0.94 13.78 6.56
N ALA A 143 2.08 14.02 5.91
CA ALA A 143 3.35 14.35 6.57
C ALA A 143 3.73 13.35 7.69
N ASP A 144 4.16 13.85 8.86
CA ASP A 144 4.52 13.06 10.04
C ASP A 144 3.34 12.35 10.70
N LYS A 145 2.09 12.76 10.41
CA LYS A 145 0.88 12.14 10.97
C LYS A 145 0.45 10.89 10.23
N LEU A 146 0.81 10.78 8.95
CA LEU A 146 0.61 9.59 8.14
C LEU A 146 1.97 9.05 7.73
N SER A 147 2.60 8.31 8.65
CA SER A 147 3.92 7.73 8.43
C SER A 147 4.00 6.27 8.86
N ALA A 148 4.91 5.52 8.23
CA ALA A 148 5.28 4.17 8.63
C ALA A 148 6.81 4.08 8.84
N PRO A 149 7.31 3.23 9.74
CA PRO A 149 8.75 2.98 9.87
C PRO A 149 9.36 2.55 8.53
N PHE A 150 10.45 3.21 8.13
CA PHE A 150 11.20 2.77 6.96
C PHE A 150 11.91 1.46 7.28
N ARG A 151 11.69 0.46 6.42
CA ARG A 151 12.30 -0.88 6.52
C ARG A 151 13.02 -1.16 5.20
N PRO A 152 14.32 -0.82 5.07
CA PRO A 152 15.06 -0.94 3.81
C PRO A 152 15.04 -2.37 3.25
N GLU A 153 15.16 -3.37 4.11
CA GLU A 153 15.13 -4.79 3.77
C GLU A 153 13.78 -5.28 3.21
N ALA A 154 12.69 -4.58 3.52
CA ALA A 154 11.33 -4.96 3.11
C ALA A 154 10.88 -4.26 1.81
N LEU A 155 11.74 -3.45 1.20
CA LEU A 155 11.47 -2.87 -0.11
C LEU A 155 11.34 -3.98 -1.17
N TYR A 156 10.30 -3.89 -1.99
CA TYR A 156 10.02 -4.89 -3.01
C TYR A 156 9.82 -4.23 -4.37
N MET A 157 10.70 -4.55 -5.32
CA MET A 157 10.56 -4.13 -6.71
C MET A 157 9.80 -5.22 -7.48
N GLN A 158 8.61 -4.89 -7.96
CA GLN A 158 7.81 -5.84 -8.75
C GLN A 158 8.51 -6.09 -10.10
N PRO A 159 8.79 -7.36 -10.48
CA PRO A 159 9.60 -7.65 -11.66
C PRO A 159 8.97 -7.20 -12.98
N VAL A 160 7.64 -7.24 -13.08
CA VAL A 160 6.93 -6.95 -14.33
C VAL A 160 6.77 -5.44 -14.57
N SER A 161 6.36 -4.69 -13.54
CA SER A 161 6.07 -3.25 -13.69
C SER A 161 7.26 -2.36 -13.37
N GLY A 162 8.27 -2.87 -12.65
CA GLY A 162 9.35 -2.08 -12.06
C GLY A 162 8.90 -1.16 -10.92
N ARG A 163 7.61 -1.19 -10.52
CA ARG A 163 7.12 -0.38 -9.39
C ARG A 163 7.71 -0.87 -8.09
N LEU A 164 7.98 0.08 -7.20
CA LEU A 164 8.56 -0.17 -5.89
C LEU A 164 7.45 -0.14 -4.84
N TYR A 165 7.47 -1.11 -3.91
CA TYR A 165 6.49 -1.26 -2.86
C TYR A 165 7.17 -1.38 -1.51
N HIS A 166 6.44 -0.99 -0.46
CA HIS A 166 6.86 -1.13 0.93
C HIS A 166 5.66 -1.59 1.78
N PRO A 167 5.87 -2.38 2.84
CA PRO A 167 4.75 -2.89 3.61
C PRO A 167 4.03 -1.78 4.38
N CYS A 168 2.71 -1.84 4.44
CA CYS A 168 1.90 -0.91 5.22
C CYS A 168 0.99 -1.65 6.21
N SER A 169 0.11 -0.91 6.91
CA SER A 169 -0.88 -1.52 7.78
C SER A 169 -1.77 -2.51 7.01
N GLU A 170 -2.02 -3.68 7.59
CA GLU A 170 -2.96 -4.70 7.05
C GLU A 170 -4.36 -4.13 6.82
N LEU A 171 -4.80 -3.21 7.67
CA LEU A 171 -6.10 -2.54 7.51
C LEU A 171 -6.21 -1.83 6.16
N ALA A 172 -5.11 -1.21 5.71
CA ALA A 172 -5.04 -0.47 4.46
C ALA A 172 -4.53 -1.33 3.28
N GLY A 173 -4.58 -2.66 3.39
CA GLY A 173 -4.22 -3.59 2.31
C GLY A 173 -2.82 -4.20 2.41
N GLY A 174 -2.08 -3.96 3.50
CA GLY A 174 -0.80 -4.62 3.80
C GLY A 174 0.41 -4.18 2.95
N VAL A 175 0.17 -3.61 1.77
CA VAL A 175 1.21 -3.14 0.84
C VAL A 175 0.90 -1.73 0.33
N GLY A 176 1.89 -0.84 0.42
CA GLY A 176 1.86 0.50 -0.13
C GLY A 176 2.77 0.64 -1.35
N LEU A 177 2.34 1.46 -2.31
CA LEU A 177 3.16 1.86 -3.46
C LEU A 177 4.16 2.92 -3.02
N VAL A 178 5.40 2.85 -3.50
CA VAL A 178 6.36 3.95 -3.40
C VAL A 178 6.23 4.80 -4.66
N ARG A 179 5.90 6.09 -4.49
CA ARG A 179 5.72 7.03 -5.61
C ARG A 179 6.98 7.09 -6.47
N SER A 180 6.82 7.23 -7.79
CA SER A 180 7.93 7.22 -8.75
C SER A 180 9.09 8.17 -8.39
N ALA A 181 8.79 9.39 -7.93
CA ALA A 181 9.83 10.33 -7.51
C ALA A 181 10.71 9.77 -6.38
N LEU A 182 10.08 9.23 -5.33
CA LEU A 182 10.78 8.62 -4.21
C LEU A 182 11.49 7.33 -4.64
N ALA A 183 10.89 6.53 -5.52
CA ALA A 183 11.55 5.35 -6.07
C ALA A 183 12.82 5.69 -6.87
N ILE A 184 12.83 6.81 -7.60
CA ILE A 184 14.01 7.31 -8.31
C ILE A 184 15.09 7.76 -7.32
N GLU A 185 14.71 8.45 -6.25
CA GLU A 185 15.64 8.84 -5.17
C GLU A 185 16.29 7.62 -4.49
N LEU A 186 15.53 6.53 -4.33
CA LEU A 186 16.02 5.29 -3.75
C LEU A 186 16.78 4.40 -4.76
N SER A 187 16.63 4.64 -6.07
CA SER A 187 17.21 3.80 -7.13
C SER A 187 18.72 3.54 -7.03
N PRO A 188 19.58 4.53 -6.67
CA PRO A 188 21.03 4.34 -6.65
C PRO A 188 21.51 3.38 -5.56
N TYR A 189 20.66 3.11 -4.58
CA TYR A 189 20.98 2.26 -3.43
C TYR A 189 20.66 0.78 -3.67
N PHE A 190 19.95 0.45 -4.75
CA PHE A 190 19.67 -0.94 -5.11
C PHE A 190 20.87 -1.61 -5.77
N VAL A 191 21.19 -2.82 -5.33
CA VAL A 191 22.27 -3.64 -5.87
C VAL A 191 21.69 -4.83 -6.62
N TYR A 192 22.06 -4.92 -7.89
CA TYR A 192 21.71 -6.01 -8.79
C TYR A 192 22.91 -6.95 -8.89
N LEU A 193 22.68 -8.26 -8.73
CA LEU A 193 23.73 -9.24 -9.02
C LEU A 193 23.85 -9.38 -10.53
N SER A 194 25.05 -9.11 -11.05
CA SER A 194 25.37 -9.32 -12.46
C SER A 194 25.48 -10.81 -12.80
N ASP A 195 24.74 -11.19 -13.85
CA ASP A 195 25.02 -12.23 -14.85
C ASP A 195 24.28 -13.57 -14.88
N HIS A 196 23.53 -14.04 -13.86
CA HIS A 196 22.82 -15.34 -14.01
C HIS A 196 21.38 -15.43 -13.50
N CYS A 197 20.81 -14.36 -12.92
CA CYS A 197 19.42 -14.37 -12.43
C CYS A 197 18.48 -13.69 -13.43
N GLN A 198 17.67 -14.50 -14.13
CA GLN A 198 16.65 -14.06 -15.10
C GLN A 198 15.55 -13.13 -14.53
N SER A 199 15.58 -12.84 -13.22
CA SER A 199 14.53 -12.04 -12.56
C SER A 199 14.66 -10.53 -12.78
N GLY A 200 15.87 -10.02 -13.06
CA GLY A 200 16.11 -8.57 -13.18
C GLY A 200 15.86 -7.77 -11.89
N GLN A 201 15.66 -8.46 -10.76
CA GLN A 201 15.35 -7.85 -9.47
C GLN A 201 16.61 -7.53 -8.66
N PRO A 202 16.59 -6.46 -7.84
CA PRO A 202 17.66 -6.19 -6.89
C PRO A 202 17.67 -7.24 -5.76
N THR A 203 18.85 -7.46 -5.20
CA THR A 203 19.06 -8.45 -4.13
C THR A 203 19.40 -7.80 -2.80
N HIS A 204 20.02 -6.62 -2.85
CA HIS A 204 20.40 -5.87 -1.68
C HIS A 204 20.07 -4.39 -1.85
N PHE A 205 19.99 -3.70 -0.73
CA PHE A 205 19.77 -2.26 -0.65
C PHE A 205 20.80 -1.65 0.31
N LEU A 206 21.57 -0.67 -0.17
CA LEU A 206 22.61 0.00 0.60
C LEU A 206 22.02 1.23 1.27
N TRP A 207 21.88 1.24 2.59
CA TRP A 207 21.25 2.36 3.29
C TRP A 207 21.82 2.58 4.68
N GLY A 208 22.03 3.84 5.05
CA GLY A 208 22.62 4.21 6.35
C GLY A 208 24.01 3.60 6.59
N GLY A 209 24.79 3.42 5.52
CA GLY A 209 26.12 2.77 5.58
C GLY A 209 26.07 1.25 5.79
N GLN A 210 24.88 0.64 5.79
CA GLN A 210 24.69 -0.81 5.94
C GLN A 210 24.16 -1.44 4.65
N LYS A 211 24.49 -2.72 4.44
CA LYS A 211 23.99 -3.52 3.33
C LYS A 211 22.84 -4.40 3.81
N HIS A 212 21.63 -4.11 3.36
CA HIS A 212 20.40 -4.83 3.70
C HIS A 212 20.08 -5.86 2.62
N THR A 213 19.82 -7.10 2.99
CA THR A 213 19.34 -8.14 2.05
C THR A 213 17.83 -8.00 1.88
N LEU A 214 17.36 -7.90 0.64
CA LEU A 214 15.93 -7.72 0.37
C LEU A 214 15.15 -9.01 0.64
N THR A 215 14.14 -8.94 1.49
CA THR A 215 13.36 -10.12 1.91
C THR A 215 12.40 -10.62 0.84
N ASN A 216 11.96 -9.73 -0.05
CA ASN A 216 10.93 -9.99 -1.06
C ASN A 216 9.62 -10.57 -0.46
N GLU A 217 9.34 -10.31 0.82
CA GLU A 217 8.16 -10.83 1.54
C GLU A 217 6.83 -10.43 0.88
N LEU A 218 6.82 -9.32 0.15
CA LEU A 218 5.64 -8.78 -0.53
C LEU A 218 5.32 -9.47 -1.86
N ALA A 219 6.16 -10.39 -2.35
CA ALA A 219 5.92 -11.07 -3.62
C ALA A 219 4.57 -11.81 -3.67
N GLY A 220 4.13 -12.38 -2.54
CA GLY A 220 2.84 -13.09 -2.44
C GLY A 220 1.60 -12.18 -2.53
N CYS A 221 1.78 -10.85 -2.45
CA CYS A 221 0.69 -9.88 -2.56
C CYS A 221 0.38 -9.50 -4.02
N PHE A 222 1.12 -10.07 -4.98
CA PHE A 222 0.95 -9.87 -6.42
C PHE A 222 0.68 -11.22 -7.10
N PRO A 223 -0.26 -11.29 -8.05
CA PRO A 223 -0.48 -12.49 -8.83
C PRO A 223 0.77 -12.80 -9.66
N THR A 224 1.22 -14.05 -9.60
CA THR A 224 2.19 -14.56 -10.56
C THR A 224 1.52 -14.52 -11.93
N ALA A 225 2.06 -13.77 -12.88
CA ALA A 225 1.53 -13.75 -14.23
C ALA A 225 1.46 -15.19 -14.76
N GLU A 226 0.26 -15.69 -15.05
CA GLU A 226 0.09 -16.95 -15.76
C GLU A 226 0.84 -16.83 -17.09
N LYS A 227 1.76 -17.77 -17.35
CA LYS A 227 2.36 -17.93 -18.67
C LYS A 227 1.20 -18.17 -19.64
N GLY A 228 0.86 -17.16 -20.44
CA GLY A 228 -0.10 -17.30 -21.52
C GLY A 228 0.27 -18.51 -22.37
N SER A 229 -0.62 -19.49 -22.40
CA SER A 229 -0.65 -20.58 -23.33
C SER A 229 -0.58 -20.00 -24.74
N ARG A 230 0.56 -20.21 -25.42
CA ARG A 230 0.62 -20.15 -26.87
C ARG A 230 -0.11 -21.38 -27.39
N GLU A 231 -1.38 -21.22 -27.70
CA GLU A 231 -2.09 -22.14 -28.59
C GLU A 231 -2.63 -21.37 -29.80
N GLN A 232 -2.45 -22.00 -30.96
CA GLN A 232 -2.98 -21.70 -32.29
C GLN A 232 -2.18 -20.73 -33.18
N ASP A 233 -1.31 -21.32 -34.00
CA ASP A 233 -1.50 -21.29 -35.46
C ASP A 233 -0.67 -22.42 -36.12
N GLU A 234 -1.21 -23.63 -36.11
CA GLU A 234 -0.96 -24.64 -37.14
C GLU A 234 -2.29 -25.35 -37.39
N LEU A 235 -2.94 -25.01 -38.51
CA LEU A 235 -3.85 -25.88 -39.24
C LEU A 235 -3.77 -25.44 -40.70
N GLY A 236 -3.25 -26.35 -41.52
CA GLY A 236 -3.28 -26.25 -42.98
C GLY A 236 -4.63 -26.64 -43.58
#